data_AF-A0A966PSP2-F1
#
_entry.id   AF-A0A966PSP2-F1
#
_cell.length_a   1.000
_cell.length_b   1.000
_cell.length_c   1.000
_cell.angle_alpha   90.00
_cell.angle_beta   90.00
_cell.angle_gamma   90.00
#
_symmetry.space_group_name_H-M   'P 1'
#
loop_
_entity.id
_entity.type
_entity.pdbx_description
1 polymer ?
#
loop_
_entity_poly.entity_id
_entity_poly.type
_entity_poly.pdbx_seq_one_letter_code
_entity_poly.pdbx_strand_id
1 'polypeptide(L)'
;ITAYYERPLTIESAFVRVTTTSNGVPIYGGGLDYPITILSLEEYESIGLKSLNGPWPKALYYQPSELLGTIYLWPNPAQGEMHLFTQTIFREFGDLYGTMQFPQGYNMALRWCLAERMMPMYGKMGQLQIQQITNYAAQAKATIKRTNMKPPQVSKYPDVLMTGRPKDAAFILDGGFN
;
A
#
# COMPACT_ATOMS: atom_id res chain seq x y z
N ILE A 1 2.40 6.15 22.50
CA ILE A 1 2.54 4.76 22.00
C ILE A 1 3.11 4.85 20.59
N THR A 2 4.42 4.68 20.45
CA THR A 2 5.07 4.57 19.14
C THR A 2 4.79 3.16 18.65
N ALA A 3 3.61 2.97 18.09
CA ALA A 3 3.21 1.73 17.48
C ALA A 3 4.10 1.52 16.25
N TYR A 4 5.15 0.71 16.37
CA TYR A 4 5.88 0.21 15.21
C TYR A 4 4.84 -0.42 14.28
N TYR A 5 4.68 0.16 13.10
CA TYR A 5 3.79 -0.42 12.10
C TYR A 5 4.50 -1.66 11.56
N GLU A 6 3.76 -2.76 11.50
CA GLU A 6 4.24 -3.99 10.90
C GLU A 6 4.77 -3.72 9.50
N ARG A 7 5.84 -4.44 9.12
CA ARG A 7 6.39 -4.29 7.78
C ARG A 7 5.30 -4.55 6.73
N PRO A 8 5.20 -3.70 5.70
CA PRO A 8 4.35 -3.99 4.56
C PRO A 8 4.65 -5.36 3.95
N LEU A 9 3.62 -6.10 3.55
CA LEU A 9 3.78 -7.25 2.67
C LEU A 9 4.08 -6.77 1.25
N THR A 10 3.34 -5.76 0.81
CA THR A 10 3.46 -5.13 -0.51
C THR A 10 3.14 -3.64 -0.40
N ILE A 11 3.73 -2.85 -1.29
CA ILE A 11 3.34 -1.47 -1.54
C ILE A 11 2.49 -1.47 -2.82
N GLU A 12 1.29 -0.92 -2.70
CA GLU A 12 0.25 -1.02 -3.74
C GLU A 12 0.18 0.24 -4.59
N SER A 13 0.30 1.39 -3.94
CA SER A 13 0.41 2.67 -4.63
C SER A 13 1.19 3.64 -3.75
N ALA A 14 1.80 4.62 -4.40
CA ALA A 14 2.54 5.67 -3.74
C ALA A 14 2.40 6.98 -4.52
N PHE A 15 2.42 8.09 -3.80
CA PHE A 15 2.57 9.41 -4.39
C PHE A 15 3.49 10.27 -3.52
N VAL A 16 4.14 11.25 -4.14
CA VAL A 16 4.86 12.30 -3.43
C VAL A 16 4.04 13.57 -3.48
N ARG A 17 3.82 14.18 -2.32
CA ARG A 17 3.25 15.50 -2.18
C ARG A 17 4.35 16.53 -2.06
N VAL A 18 4.32 17.54 -2.92
CA VAL A 18 5.21 18.70 -2.84
C VAL A 18 4.38 19.89 -2.37
N THR A 19 4.77 20.49 -1.26
CA THR A 19 4.13 21.70 -0.74
C THR A 19 4.44 22.87 -1.67
N THR A 20 3.40 23.54 -2.18
CA THR A 20 3.61 24.80 -2.91
C THR A 20 3.73 25.96 -1.92
N THR A 21 4.71 26.81 -2.17
CA THR A 21 4.93 28.05 -1.42
C THR A 21 4.68 29.23 -2.33
N SER A 22 3.97 30.25 -1.83
CA SER A 22 3.89 31.57 -2.47
C SER A 22 4.67 32.56 -1.61
N ASN A 23 5.66 33.25 -2.21
CA ASN A 23 6.53 34.20 -1.50
C ASN A 23 7.20 33.62 -0.22
N GLY A 24 7.58 32.34 -0.25
CA GLY A 24 8.22 31.67 0.89
C GLY A 24 7.27 31.23 2.01
N VAL A 25 5.95 31.42 1.84
CA VAL A 25 4.92 30.97 2.79
C VAL A 25 4.20 29.73 2.23
N PRO A 26 4.07 28.64 3.00
CA PRO A 26 3.28 27.47 2.58
C PRO A 26 1.82 27.83 2.32
N ILE A 27 1.28 27.43 1.17
CA ILE A 27 -0.14 27.60 0.87
C ILE A 27 -0.92 26.51 1.61
N TYR A 28 -1.85 26.90 2.48
CA TYR A 28 -2.71 25.94 3.20
C TYR A 28 -3.58 25.17 2.19
N GLY A 29 -3.38 23.84 2.12
CA GLY A 29 -4.04 22.98 1.12
C GLY A 29 -3.43 23.00 -0.28
N GLY A 30 -2.32 23.72 -0.50
CA GLY A 30 -1.63 23.84 -1.79
C GLY A 30 -0.59 22.74 -2.03
N GLY A 31 -0.91 21.46 -1.83
CA GLY A 31 0.00 20.36 -2.17
C GLY A 31 -0.20 19.89 -3.61
N LEU A 32 0.88 19.73 -4.39
CA LEU A 32 0.83 19.03 -5.67
C LEU A 32 1.22 17.57 -5.46
N ASP A 33 0.35 16.66 -5.85
CA ASP A 33 0.57 15.21 -5.73
C ASP A 33 1.06 14.65 -7.06
N TYR A 34 2.25 14.03 -7.02
CA TYR A 34 2.84 13.36 -8.17
C TYR A 34 2.84 11.84 -7.96
N PRO A 35 2.32 11.06 -8.94
CA PRO A 35 2.30 9.61 -8.82
C PRO A 35 3.73 9.05 -8.85
N ILE A 36 3.96 8.01 -8.05
CA ILE A 36 5.20 7.24 -8.04
C ILE A 36 4.93 5.88 -8.67
N THR A 37 5.86 5.44 -9.51
CA THR A 37 5.85 4.09 -10.07
C THR A 37 6.49 3.12 -9.08
N ILE A 38 5.80 2.03 -8.74
CA ILE A 38 6.37 0.94 -7.96
C ILE A 38 7.06 -0.03 -8.93
N LEU A 39 8.35 -0.24 -8.72
CA LEU A 39 9.20 -1.07 -9.55
C LEU A 39 9.37 -2.46 -8.93
N SER A 40 9.45 -3.46 -9.79
CA SER A 40 10.01 -4.77 -9.48
C SER A 40 11.54 -4.70 -9.35
N LEU A 41 12.15 -5.78 -8.85
CA LEU A 41 13.61 -5.87 -8.71
C LEU A 41 14.30 -5.71 -10.07
N GLU A 42 13.82 -6.41 -11.10
CA GLU A 42 14.39 -6.38 -12.46
C GLU A 42 14.34 -4.98 -13.07
N GLU A 43 13.21 -4.27 -12.91
CA GLU A 43 13.07 -2.89 -13.38
C GLU A 43 13.98 -1.95 -12.62
N TYR A 44 14.13 -2.15 -11.30
CA TYR A 44 15.07 -1.38 -10.50
C TYR A 44 16.52 -1.60 -10.96
N GLU A 45 16.91 -2.85 -11.22
CA GLU A 45 18.24 -3.22 -11.74
C GLU A 45 18.53 -2.63 -13.13
N SER A 46 17.52 -2.49 -13.98
CA SER A 46 17.64 -1.88 -15.30
C SER A 46 17.99 -0.38 -15.28
N ILE A 47 17.80 0.30 -14.14
CA ILE A 47 18.18 1.70 -13.98
C ILE A 47 19.72 1.82 -13.94
N GLY A 48 20.29 2.41 -14.99
CA GLY A 48 21.73 2.59 -15.10
C GLY A 48 22.33 3.53 -14.03
N LEU A 49 21.75 4.72 -13.82
CA LEU A 49 22.26 5.70 -12.84
C LEU A 49 21.33 5.80 -11.62
N LYS A 50 21.62 5.02 -10.58
CA LYS A 50 20.82 4.98 -9.34
C LYS A 50 21.05 6.19 -8.42
N SER A 51 22.20 6.86 -8.52
CA SER A 51 22.57 8.03 -7.70
C SER A 51 22.11 9.37 -8.31
N LEU A 52 21.24 9.34 -9.32
CA LEU A 52 20.68 10.56 -9.92
C LEU A 52 19.91 11.33 -8.84
N ASN A 53 20.25 12.61 -8.64
CA ASN A 53 19.50 13.49 -7.75
C ASN A 53 18.33 14.13 -8.51
N GLY A 54 17.18 14.26 -7.85
CA GLY A 54 16.01 14.93 -8.39
C GLY A 54 15.24 15.68 -7.31
N PRO A 55 14.39 16.65 -7.68
CA PRO A 55 13.64 17.41 -6.70
C PRO A 55 12.65 16.53 -5.92
N TRP A 56 12.08 15.49 -6.55
CA TRP A 56 11.20 14.50 -5.94
C TRP A 56 11.38 13.13 -6.62
N PRO A 57 10.99 12.01 -5.97
CA PRO A 57 11.15 10.68 -6.55
C PRO A 57 10.04 10.40 -7.57
N LYS A 58 10.38 9.63 -8.62
CA LYS A 58 9.44 9.18 -9.66
C LYS A 58 9.16 7.68 -9.58
N ALA A 59 10.08 6.93 -8.98
CA ALA A 59 10.00 5.49 -8.82
C ALA A 59 10.36 5.07 -7.40
N LEU A 60 9.81 3.94 -6.99
CA LEU A 60 10.06 3.30 -5.71
C LEU A 60 10.28 1.81 -5.93
N TYR A 61 11.33 1.25 -5.33
CA TYR A 61 11.53 -0.19 -5.22
C TYR A 61 11.41 -0.60 -3.75
N TYR A 62 10.60 -1.60 -3.48
CA TYR A 62 10.42 -2.15 -2.13
C TYR A 62 11.15 -3.49 -1.99
N GLN A 63 12.13 -3.54 -1.09
CA GLN A 63 12.85 -4.76 -0.74
C GLN A 63 12.37 -5.25 0.64
N PRO A 64 11.58 -6.33 0.70
CA PRO A 64 11.17 -6.91 1.98
C PRO A 64 12.35 -7.69 2.60
N SER A 65 13.02 -7.13 3.62
CA SER A 65 13.99 -7.88 4.43
C SER A 65 13.30 -8.53 5.64
N GLU A 66 14.02 -9.42 6.34
CA GLU A 66 13.47 -10.26 7.41
C GLU A 66 12.78 -9.45 8.53
N LEU A 67 13.48 -8.45 9.09
CA LEU A 67 12.99 -7.62 10.19
C LEU A 67 12.28 -6.34 9.72
N LEU A 68 12.89 -5.61 8.77
CA LEU A 68 12.37 -4.35 8.25
C LEU A 68 12.38 -4.35 6.72
N GLY A 69 11.40 -3.70 6.12
CA GLY A 69 11.40 -3.46 4.68
C GLY A 69 12.24 -2.22 4.33
N THR A 70 13.09 -2.31 3.32
CA THR A 70 13.85 -1.17 2.80
C THR A 70 13.18 -0.63 1.55
N ILE A 71 13.05 0.70 1.48
CA ILE A 71 12.48 1.40 0.34
C ILE A 71 13.59 2.16 -0.36
N TYR A 72 13.76 1.90 -1.65
CA TYR A 72 14.69 2.63 -2.51
C TYR A 72 13.92 3.59 -3.40
N LEU A 73 14.33 4.85 -3.38
CA LEU A 73 13.69 5.91 -4.15
C LEU A 73 14.57 6.31 -5.32
N TRP A 74 13.95 6.59 -6.45
CA TRP A 74 14.66 7.09 -7.62
C TRP A 74 13.84 8.15 -8.36
N PRO A 75 14.44 9.27 -8.79
CA PRO A 75 15.76 9.80 -8.39
C PRO A 75 15.84 10.04 -6.87
N ASN A 76 17.06 10.19 -6.34
CA ASN A 76 17.28 10.54 -4.93
C ASN A 76 16.61 11.90 -4.64
N PRO A 77 15.58 11.94 -3.78
CA PRO A 77 14.75 13.13 -3.62
C PRO A 77 15.41 14.18 -2.72
N ALA A 78 15.34 15.44 -3.13
CA ALA A 78 15.75 16.58 -2.29
C ALA A 78 14.62 17.10 -1.39
N GLN A 79 13.36 16.92 -1.79
CA GLN A 79 12.18 17.40 -1.07
C GLN A 79 10.94 16.53 -1.35
N GLY A 80 9.88 16.75 -0.56
CA GLY A 80 8.57 16.11 -0.72
C GLY A 80 8.20 15.16 0.42
N GLU A 81 6.89 15.02 0.66
CA GLU A 81 6.32 14.05 1.60
C GLU A 81 5.84 12.82 0.82
N MET A 82 6.26 11.63 1.24
CA MET A 82 5.85 10.39 0.59
C MET A 82 4.66 9.76 1.30
N HIS A 83 3.61 9.49 0.54
CA HIS A 83 2.45 8.75 1.00
C HIS A 83 2.44 7.36 0.36
N LEU A 84 2.46 6.33 1.21
CA LEU A 84 2.49 4.93 0.81
C LEU A 84 1.18 4.24 1.21
N PHE A 85 0.57 3.56 0.27
CA PHE A 85 -0.55 2.66 0.53
C PHE A 85 -0.03 1.24 0.49
N THR A 86 -0.10 0.58 1.64
CA THR A 86 0.57 -0.70 1.85
C THR A 86 -0.41 -1.74 2.38
N GLN A 87 -0.15 -2.99 2.04
CA GLN A 87 -0.82 -4.12 2.70
C GLN A 87 0.01 -4.52 3.91
N THR A 88 -0.59 -4.52 5.09
CA THR A 88 0.06 -4.93 6.33
C THR A 88 -0.61 -6.17 6.90
N ILE A 89 0.15 -6.95 7.66
CA ILE A 89 -0.37 -8.10 8.39
C ILE A 89 -1.08 -7.60 9.65
N PHE A 90 -2.06 -8.35 10.14
CA PHE A 90 -2.65 -8.07 11.45
C PHE A 90 -1.59 -8.16 12.54
N ARG A 91 -1.65 -7.21 13.48
CA ARG A 91 -0.81 -7.25 14.67
C ARG A 91 -1.15 -8.49 15.49
N GLU A 92 -0.15 -9.03 16.17
CA GLU A 92 -0.35 -10.09 17.14
C GLU A 92 -1.07 -9.55 18.38
N PHE A 93 -1.77 -10.44 19.09
CA PHE A 93 -2.36 -10.09 20.39
C PHE A 93 -1.26 -10.10 21.45
N GLY A 94 -1.01 -8.95 22.07
CA GLY A 94 0.02 -8.82 23.12
C GLY A 94 -0.40 -9.41 24.47
N ASP A 95 -1.69 -9.37 24.80
CA ASP A 95 -2.26 -9.91 26.03
C ASP A 95 -3.71 -10.40 25.81
N LEU A 96 -4.24 -11.15 26.78
CA LEU A 96 -5.60 -11.71 26.70
C LEU A 96 -6.70 -10.64 26.77
N TYR A 97 -6.40 -9.50 27.40
CA TYR A 97 -7.34 -8.40 27.64
C TYR A 97 -7.22 -7.27 26.62
N GLY A 98 -6.30 -7.39 25.67
CA GLY A 98 -5.99 -6.38 24.68
C GLY A 98 -7.14 -6.13 23.74
N THR A 99 -7.54 -4.86 23.61
CA THR A 99 -8.50 -4.47 22.60
C THR A 99 -7.79 -4.35 21.24
N MET A 100 -8.23 -5.15 20.26
CA MET A 100 -7.73 -5.07 18.88
C MET A 100 -8.80 -4.46 17.97
N GLN A 101 -8.43 -3.39 17.28
CA GLN A 101 -9.29 -2.75 16.29
C GLN A 101 -9.09 -3.45 14.93
N PHE A 102 -10.16 -4.03 14.40
CA PHE A 102 -10.17 -4.65 13.10
C PHE A 102 -10.98 -3.81 12.10
N PRO A 103 -10.61 -3.82 10.80
CA PRO A 103 -11.47 -3.29 9.76
C PRO A 103 -12.83 -3.99 9.75
N GLN A 104 -13.85 -3.30 9.22
CA GLN A 104 -15.22 -3.80 9.20
C GLN A 104 -15.32 -5.20 8.57
N GLY A 105 -16.10 -6.08 9.19
CA GLY A 105 -16.34 -7.45 8.71
C GLY A 105 -15.31 -8.48 9.16
N TYR A 106 -14.09 -8.08 9.55
CA TYR A 106 -13.06 -9.04 9.98
C TYR A 106 -13.38 -9.73 11.30
N ASN A 107 -13.97 -9.02 12.27
CA ASN A 107 -14.38 -9.63 13.53
C ASN A 107 -15.38 -10.78 13.31
N MET A 108 -16.39 -10.56 12.46
CA MET A 108 -17.36 -11.60 12.09
C MET A 108 -16.68 -12.79 11.42
N ALA A 109 -15.78 -12.56 10.47
CA ALA A 109 -15.09 -13.65 9.79
C ALA A 109 -14.18 -14.45 10.72
N LEU A 110 -13.37 -13.78 11.54
CA LEU A 110 -12.49 -14.45 12.51
C LEU A 110 -13.30 -15.32 13.47
N ARG A 111 -14.43 -14.81 13.98
CA ARG A 111 -15.32 -15.54 14.88
C ARG A 111 -15.91 -16.80 14.25
N TRP A 112 -16.47 -16.70 13.04
CA TRP A 112 -17.11 -17.85 12.38
C TRP A 112 -16.09 -18.86 11.84
N CYS A 113 -14.93 -18.40 11.35
CA CYS A 113 -13.85 -19.30 10.93
C CYS A 113 -13.24 -20.04 12.12
N LEU A 114 -13.12 -19.39 13.28
CA LEU A 114 -12.69 -20.06 14.50
C LEU A 114 -13.71 -21.12 14.94
N ALA A 115 -15.01 -20.79 14.92
CA ALA A 115 -16.08 -21.74 15.24
C ALA A 115 -16.05 -22.98 14.33
N GLU A 116 -15.82 -22.80 13.02
CA GLU A 116 -15.66 -23.88 12.04
C GLU A 116 -14.49 -24.81 12.40
N ARG A 117 -13.33 -24.25 12.79
CA ARG A 117 -12.13 -25.04 13.16
C ARG A 117 -12.26 -25.76 14.50
N MET A 118 -12.96 -25.16 15.47
CA MET A 118 -13.18 -25.76 16.78
C MET A 118 -14.25 -26.87 16.74
N MET A 119 -15.18 -26.82 15.80
CA MET A 119 -16.29 -27.76 15.67
C MET A 119 -15.89 -29.26 15.74
N PRO A 120 -14.89 -29.75 14.98
CA PRO A 120 -14.48 -31.16 15.05
C PRO A 120 -13.84 -31.54 16.40
N MET A 121 -13.24 -30.58 17.12
CA MET A 121 -12.56 -30.84 18.39
C MET A 121 -13.53 -30.89 19.59
N TYR A 122 -14.64 -30.14 19.52
CA TYR A 122 -15.58 -29.98 20.62
C TYR A 122 -16.97 -30.58 20.35
N GLY A 123 -17.11 -31.39 19.29
CA GLY A 123 -18.22 -32.33 19.13
C GLY A 123 -19.62 -31.69 19.07
N LYS A 124 -19.84 -30.69 18.20
CA LYS A 124 -21.21 -30.20 17.96
C LYS A 124 -22.00 -31.26 17.17
N MET A 125 -23.00 -31.87 17.82
CA MET A 125 -23.74 -33.03 17.30
C MET A 125 -24.96 -32.69 16.40
N GLY A 126 -25.32 -31.41 16.26
CA GLY A 126 -26.51 -31.01 15.49
C GLY A 126 -26.22 -30.68 14.03
N GLN A 127 -26.77 -31.47 13.10
CA GLN A 127 -26.58 -31.29 11.64
C GLN A 127 -26.93 -29.87 11.16
N LEU A 128 -27.99 -29.27 11.72
CA LEU A 128 -28.41 -27.90 11.40
C LEU A 128 -27.38 -26.84 11.85
N GLN A 129 -26.76 -27.04 13.02
CA GLN A 129 -25.80 -26.09 13.58
C GLN A 129 -24.48 -26.14 12.80
N ILE A 130 -24.08 -27.34 12.35
CA ILE A 130 -22.93 -27.53 11.46
C ILE A 130 -23.15 -26.72 10.18
N GLN A 131 -24.29 -26.92 9.52
CA GLN A 131 -24.63 -26.20 8.29
C GLN A 131 -24.67 -24.68 8.47
N GLN A 132 -25.23 -24.19 9.57
CA GLN A 132 -25.26 -22.76 9.86
C GLN A 132 -23.86 -22.17 10.01
N ILE A 133 -23.00 -22.82 10.80
CA ILE A 133 -21.62 -22.34 11.04
C ILE A 133 -20.82 -22.34 9.72
N THR A 134 -20.91 -23.40 8.92
CA THR A 134 -20.21 -23.46 7.62
C THR A 134 -20.72 -22.40 6.65
N ASN A 135 -22.02 -22.14 6.62
CA ASN A 135 -22.61 -21.10 5.77
C ASN A 135 -22.17 -19.70 6.19
N TYR A 136 -22.21 -19.39 7.48
CA TYR A 136 -21.75 -18.09 7.98
C TYR A 136 -20.24 -17.89 7.80
N ALA A 137 -19.44 -18.94 7.99
CA ALA A 137 -18.01 -18.89 7.72
C ALA A 137 -17.74 -18.64 6.22
N ALA A 138 -18.44 -19.33 5.33
CA ALA A 138 -18.32 -19.13 3.89
C ALA A 138 -18.75 -17.71 3.46
N GLN A 139 -19.88 -17.22 3.97
CA GLN A 139 -20.37 -15.87 3.71
C GLN A 139 -19.38 -14.80 4.21
N ALA A 140 -18.87 -14.93 5.43
CA ALA A 140 -17.93 -13.96 5.98
C ALA A 140 -16.61 -13.93 5.19
N LYS A 141 -16.08 -15.10 4.78
CA LYS A 141 -14.92 -15.21 3.88
C LYS A 141 -15.21 -14.54 2.53
N ALA A 142 -16.39 -14.77 1.95
CA ALA A 142 -16.79 -14.20 0.67
C ALA A 142 -16.93 -12.66 0.73
N THR A 143 -17.50 -12.13 1.81
CA THR A 143 -17.61 -10.69 2.03
C THR A 143 -16.23 -10.04 2.09
N ILE A 144 -15.29 -10.58 2.89
CA ILE A 144 -13.93 -10.04 2.96
C ILE A 144 -13.23 -10.12 1.61
N LYS A 145 -13.33 -11.26 0.91
CA LYS A 145 -12.74 -11.41 -0.43
C LYS A 145 -13.29 -10.37 -1.40
N ARG A 146 -14.60 -10.10 -1.37
CA ARG A 146 -15.25 -9.09 -2.22
C ARG A 146 -14.81 -7.68 -1.86
N THR A 147 -14.77 -7.34 -0.58
CA THR A 147 -14.35 -6.00 -0.11
C THR A 147 -12.88 -5.74 -0.42
N ASN A 148 -12.02 -6.76 -0.36
CA ASN A 148 -10.60 -6.64 -0.69
C ASN A 148 -10.28 -6.88 -2.17
N MET A 149 -11.28 -7.22 -3.00
CA MET A 149 -11.03 -7.56 -4.40
C MET A 149 -10.59 -6.29 -5.15
N LYS A 150 -9.43 -6.37 -5.77
CA LYS A 150 -8.91 -5.31 -6.63
C LYS A 150 -9.21 -5.65 -8.09
N PRO A 151 -9.73 -4.71 -8.88
CA PRO A 151 -9.89 -4.92 -10.30
C PRO A 151 -8.50 -5.13 -10.94
N PRO A 152 -8.40 -5.96 -12.00
CA PRO A 152 -7.16 -6.16 -12.72
C PRO A 152 -6.64 -4.81 -13.21
N GLN A 153 -5.36 -4.54 -12.94
CA GLN A 153 -4.72 -3.30 -13.38
C GLN A 153 -4.60 -3.30 -14.90
N VAL A 154 -4.93 -2.17 -15.53
CA VAL A 154 -4.63 -1.95 -16.96
C VAL A 154 -3.12 -1.83 -17.09
N SER A 155 -2.49 -2.69 -17.89
CA SER A 155 -1.04 -2.63 -18.13
C SER A 155 -0.65 -1.26 -18.67
N LYS A 156 0.19 -0.54 -17.93
CA LYS A 156 0.82 0.71 -18.36
C LYS A 156 2.31 0.49 -18.28
N TYR A 157 3.03 0.94 -19.30
CA TYR A 157 4.48 0.98 -19.21
C TYR A 157 4.88 2.04 -18.20
N PRO A 158 5.78 1.71 -17.25
CA PRO A 158 6.29 2.69 -16.31
C PRO A 158 7.09 3.76 -17.07
N ASP A 159 6.70 5.03 -16.87
CA ASP A 159 7.27 6.19 -17.57
C ASP A 159 8.80 6.29 -17.37
N VAL A 160 9.28 5.79 -16.22
CA VAL A 160 10.71 5.79 -15.87
C VAL A 160 11.57 4.85 -16.73
N LEU A 161 10.95 3.87 -17.40
CA LEU A 161 11.64 2.97 -18.35
C LEU A 161 11.50 3.47 -19.79
N MET A 162 10.53 4.35 -20.06
CA MET A 162 10.34 4.99 -21.35
C MET A 162 11.30 6.17 -21.49
N THR A 163 12.56 5.87 -21.80
CA THR A 163 13.60 6.86 -22.13
C THR A 163 13.35 7.48 -23.51
N GLY A 164 12.28 8.28 -23.63
CA GLY A 164 11.87 8.92 -24.87
C GLY A 164 11.22 10.27 -24.63
N ARG A 165 12.04 11.26 -24.24
CA ARG A 165 11.70 12.64 -23.82
C ARG A 165 10.90 12.71 -22.52
N PRO A 166 11.50 13.25 -21.43
CA PRO A 166 10.70 13.60 -20.26
C PRO A 166 9.64 14.62 -20.69
N LYS A 167 8.39 14.42 -20.28
CA LYS A 167 7.38 15.48 -20.28
C LYS A 167 7.75 16.47 -19.18
N ASP A 168 8.86 17.17 -19.38
CA ASP A 168 9.28 18.24 -18.50
C ASP A 168 8.28 19.37 -18.68
N ALA A 169 7.62 19.75 -17.58
CA ALA A 169 6.80 20.96 -17.49
C ALA A 169 7.63 22.25 -17.63
N ALA A 170 8.81 22.19 -18.26
CA ALA A 170 9.67 23.32 -18.60
C ALA A 170 8.95 24.32 -19.52
N PHE A 171 7.98 23.87 -20.32
CA PHE A 171 7.12 24.75 -21.10
C PHE A 171 6.29 25.72 -20.24
N ILE A 172 5.98 25.35 -18.99
CA ILE A 172 5.23 26.21 -18.06
C ILE A 172 6.18 27.21 -17.35
N LEU A 173 7.48 26.94 -17.33
CA LEU A 173 8.50 27.80 -16.71
C LEU A 173 9.03 28.90 -17.65
N ASP A 174 8.89 28.77 -18.98
CA ASP A 174 9.40 29.75 -19.96
C ASP A 174 8.30 30.54 -20.69
N GLY A 175 7.04 30.47 -20.26
CA GLY A 175 6.00 31.46 -20.58
C GLY A 175 5.87 31.89 -22.06
N GLY A 176 6.04 30.98 -23.03
CA GLY A 176 6.08 31.33 -24.45
C GLY A 176 5.07 30.57 -25.30
N PHE A 177 3.95 31.21 -25.62
CA PHE A 177 3.22 30.89 -26.84
C PHE A 177 4.05 31.38 -28.04
N ASN A 178 4.35 30.49 -28.98
CA ASN A 178 4.50 30.84 -30.39
C ASN A 178 3.36 30.18 -31.16
#